data_AF-A0A3C7VZW3-F1
#
_entry.id   AF-A0A3C7VZW3-F1
#
_cell.length_a   1.000
_cell.length_b   1.000
_cell.length_c   1.000
_cell.angle_alpha   90.00
_cell.angle_beta   90.00
_cell.angle_gamma   90.00
#
_symmetry.space_group_name_H-M   'P 1'
#
loop_
_entity.id
_entity.type
_entity.pdbx_description
1 polymer ?
#
loop_
_entity_poly.entity_id
_entity_poly.type
_entity_poly.pdbx_seq_one_letter_code
_entity_poly.pdbx_strand_id
1 'polypeptide(L)' 'MGGGAAPPEAPRLSLTDDGAIERDEFGNAVGGIRTPYVDAPAASLSGEGNDGAALCFLFGTTELFDAATMASLYT' A
#
# COMPACT_ATOMS: atom_id res chain seq x y z
N MET A 1 -0.17 -31.08 -19.53
CA MET A 1 0.38 -29.74 -19.25
C MET A 1 -0.64 -28.71 -19.68
N GLY A 2 -1.08 -27.84 -18.77
CA GLY A 2 -2.09 -26.83 -19.08
C GLY A 2 -1.50 -25.70 -19.92
N GLY A 3 -1.83 -25.65 -21.20
CA GLY A 3 -1.39 -24.62 -22.15
C GLY A 3 -2.17 -23.31 -22.06
N GLY A 4 -2.36 -22.78 -20.84
CA GLY A 4 -2.95 -21.46 -20.63
C GLY A 4 -1.93 -20.35 -20.86
N ALA A 5 -2.39 -19.17 -21.28
CA ALA A 5 -1.55 -17.97 -21.28
C ALA A 5 -1.07 -17.67 -19.85
N ALA A 6 0.15 -17.14 -19.73
CA ALA A 6 0.66 -16.68 -18.44
C ALA A 6 -0.27 -15.60 -17.86
N PRO A 7 -0.44 -15.55 -16.52
CA PRO A 7 -1.22 -14.48 -15.90
C PRO A 7 -0.58 -13.11 -16.19
N PRO A 8 -1.37 -12.02 -16.17
CA PRO A 8 -0.83 -10.68 -16.24
C PRO A 8 0.20 -10.44 -15.14
N GLU A 9 1.29 -9.74 -15.47
CA GLU A 9 2.31 -9.32 -14.52
C GLU A 9 1.95 -7.95 -13.92
N ALA A 10 2.14 -7.80 -12.61
CA ALA A 10 2.02 -6.53 -11.94
C ALA A 10 3.39 -5.83 -11.85
N PRO A 11 3.44 -4.49 -11.93
CA PRO A 11 4.65 -3.73 -11.64
C PRO A 11 5.20 -4.07 -10.24
N ARG A 12 6.52 -3.96 -10.07
CA ARG A 12 7.16 -4.05 -8.74
C ARG A 12 6.84 -2.79 -7.92
N LEU A 13 7.08 -2.86 -6.61
CA LEU A 13 7.11 -1.67 -5.76
C LEU A 13 8.29 -0.79 -6.18
N SER A 14 8.05 0.51 -6.24
CA SER A 14 9.11 1.49 -6.41
C SER A 14 9.88 1.66 -5.10
N LEU A 15 11.20 1.80 -5.20
CA LEU A 15 12.09 2.00 -4.07
C LEU A 15 12.92 3.26 -4.28
N THR A 16 13.24 3.96 -3.20
CA THR A 16 14.25 5.01 -3.21
C THR A 16 15.65 4.42 -3.41
N ASP A 17 16.64 5.26 -3.69
CA ASP A 17 18.04 4.82 -3.85
C ASP A 17 18.60 4.11 -2.61
N ASP A 18 18.09 4.45 -1.42
CA ASP A 18 18.45 3.83 -0.14
C ASP A 18 17.69 2.52 0.15
N GLY A 19 16.81 2.11 -0.77
CA GLY A 19 16.04 0.86 -0.67
C GLY A 19 14.76 0.96 0.17
N ALA A 20 14.35 2.17 0.58
CA ALA A 20 13.07 2.37 1.25
C ALA A 20 11.91 2.34 0.23
N ILE A 21 10.71 1.99 0.68
CA ILE A 21 9.51 2.02 -0.16
C ILE A 21 9.21 3.49 -0.55
N GLU A 22 9.10 3.75 -1.85
CA GLU A 22 8.63 5.05 -2.33
C GLU A 22 7.12 5.18 -2.05
N ARG A 23 6.70 6.35 -1.54
CA ARG A 23 5.32 6.60 -1.09
C ARG A 23 4.67 7.73 -1.88
N ASP A 24 3.37 7.60 -2.11
CA ASP A 24 2.51 8.63 -2.70
C ASP A 24 2.08 9.70 -1.67
N GLU A 25 1.29 10.68 -2.11
CA GLU A 25 0.77 11.76 -1.26
C GLU A 25 -0.12 11.27 -0.10
N PHE A 26 -0.63 10.04 -0.19
CA PHE A 26 -1.46 9.39 0.82
C PHE A 26 -0.65 8.48 1.74
N GLY A 27 0.67 8.45 1.59
CA GLY A 27 1.58 7.60 2.36
C GLY A 27 1.53 6.13 1.97
N ASN A 28 0.89 5.78 0.85
CA ASN A 28 0.81 4.41 0.34
C ASN A 28 1.95 4.12 -0.64
N ALA A 29 2.33 2.85 -0.78
CA ALA A 29 3.44 2.46 -1.63
C ALA A 29 3.17 2.75 -3.11
N VAL A 30 4.18 3.23 -3.85
CA VAL A 30 4.12 3.43 -5.31
C VAL A 30 4.43 2.12 -6.05
N GLY A 31 3.71 1.88 -7.15
CA GLY A 31 3.81 0.64 -7.91
C GLY A 31 3.08 -0.53 -7.24
N GLY A 32 3.54 -1.74 -7.49
CA GLY A 32 2.92 -2.95 -6.95
C GLY A 32 1.52 -3.25 -7.48
N ILE A 33 0.81 -4.14 -6.79
CA ILE A 33 -0.60 -4.41 -7.06
C ILE A 33 -1.44 -3.30 -6.43
N ARG A 34 -2.15 -2.57 -7.28
CA ARG A 34 -3.05 -1.50 -6.89
C ARG A 34 -4.41 -2.05 -6.47
N THR A 35 -4.55 -2.32 -5.17
CA THR A 35 -5.83 -2.75 -4.60
C THR A 35 -6.75 -1.54 -4.36
N PRO A 36 -8.07 -1.73 -4.17
CA PRO A 36 -8.98 -0.62 -3.89
C PRO A 36 -8.57 0.25 -2.70
N TYR A 37 -7.92 -0.34 -1.69
CA TYR A 37 -7.41 0.40 -0.53
C TYR A 37 -6.24 1.34 -0.85
N VAL A 38 -5.63 1.21 -2.02
CA VAL A 38 -4.49 2.03 -2.47
C VAL A 38 -4.90 2.98 -3.62
N ASP A 39 -5.85 2.57 -4.47
CA ASP A 39 -6.36 3.41 -5.57
C ASP A 39 -7.45 4.40 -5.13
N ALA A 40 -8.25 4.03 -4.13
CA ALA A 40 -9.24 4.90 -3.50
C ALA A 40 -9.10 4.77 -1.97
N PRO A 41 -8.01 5.32 -1.41
CA PRO A 41 -7.68 5.12 0.00
C PRO A 41 -8.64 5.87 0.93
N ALA A 42 -9.00 5.22 2.03
CA ALA A 42 -9.60 5.86 3.20
C ALA A 42 -8.60 5.92 4.39
N ALA A 43 -7.39 5.40 4.16
CA ALA A 43 -6.34 5.24 5.15
C ALA A 43 -4.98 5.12 4.47
N SER A 44 -3.92 5.43 5.21
CA SER A 44 -2.54 5.10 4.86
C SER A 44 -2.19 3.70 5.32
N LEU A 45 -1.52 2.92 4.47
CA LEU A 45 -1.03 1.57 4.76
C LEU A 45 0.51 1.56 4.75
N SER A 46 1.14 1.27 5.88
CA SER A 46 2.62 1.30 5.93
C SER A 46 3.25 0.19 5.09
N GLY A 47 2.73 -1.03 5.18
CA GLY A 47 3.36 -2.21 4.59
C GLY A 47 4.70 -2.62 5.25
N GLU A 48 5.05 -2.00 6.38
CA GLU A 48 6.29 -2.22 7.12
C GLU A 48 5.98 -2.66 8.55
N GLY A 49 6.77 -3.59 9.09
CA GLY A 49 6.55 -4.19 10.41
C GLY A 49 6.35 -3.15 11.52
N ASN A 50 5.40 -3.41 12.42
CA ASN A 50 5.10 -2.52 13.55
C ASN A 50 5.65 -3.01 14.89
N ASP A 51 5.81 -2.08 15.84
CA ASP A 51 6.43 -2.30 17.16
C ASP A 51 5.48 -2.86 18.23
N GLY A 52 4.34 -3.42 17.84
CA GLY A 52 3.41 -4.06 18.78
C GLY A 52 3.94 -5.37 19.39
N ALA A 53 3.13 -6.03 20.21
CA ALA A 53 3.54 -7.25 20.91
C ALA A 53 3.65 -8.48 19.98
N ALA A 54 4.56 -9.40 20.33
CA ALA A 54 4.73 -10.71 19.72
C ALA A 54 5.04 -10.69 18.21
N LEU A 55 4.04 -11.01 17.36
CA LEU A 55 4.20 -11.16 15.92
C LEU A 55 3.87 -9.88 15.13
N CYS A 56 3.66 -8.77 15.83
CA CYS A 56 3.32 -7.47 15.25
C CYS A 56 4.33 -6.97 14.19
N PHE A 57 5.61 -7.34 14.30
CA PHE A 57 6.62 -7.03 13.29
C PHE A 57 6.35 -7.64 11.90
N LEU A 58 5.44 -8.62 11.80
CA LEU A 58 4.98 -9.19 10.52
C LEU A 58 3.89 -8.35 9.85
N PHE A 59 3.34 -7.35 10.55
CA PHE A 59 2.17 -6.59 10.11
C PHE A 59 2.50 -5.11 9.98
N GLY A 60 1.88 -4.49 8.97
CA GLY A 60 1.87 -3.05 8.78
C GLY A 60 1.07 -2.29 9.85
N THR A 61 1.04 -0.97 9.72
CA THR A 61 0.07 -0.10 10.37
C THR A 61 -0.97 0.39 9.37
N THR A 62 -2.15 0.75 9.90
CA THR A 62 -3.23 1.39 9.15
C THR A 62 -3.64 2.64 9.90
N GLU A 63 -3.57 3.79 9.24
CA GLU A 63 -3.96 5.08 9.80
C GLU A 63 -5.09 5.67 8.99
N LEU A 64 -6.27 5.81 9.62
CA LEU A 64 -7.44 6.36 8.94
C LEU A 64 -7.24 7.84 8.64
N PHE A 65 -7.72 8.28 7.48
CA PHE A 65 -7.79 9.70 7.19
C PHE A 65 -8.78 10.41 8.10
N ASP A 66 -8.53 11.69 8.36
CA ASP A 66 -9.47 12.52 9.06
C ASP A 66 -10.70 12.85 8.20
N ALA A 67 -11.75 13.35 8.86
CA ALA A 67 -13.02 13.64 8.18
C ALA A 67 -12.87 14.73 7.10
N ALA A 68 -11.94 15.66 7.26
CA ALA A 68 -11.70 16.73 6.29
C ALA A 68 -11.10 16.18 5.00
N THR A 69 -10.12 15.27 5.11
CA THR A 69 -9.50 14.57 4.00
C THR A 69 -10.48 13.65 3.30
N MET A 70 -11.30 12.89 4.05
CA MET A 70 -12.35 12.07 3.45
C MET A 70 -13.37 12.89 2.68
N ALA A 71 -13.77 14.06 3.21
CA ALA A 71 -14.68 14.97 2.52
C ALA A 71 -14.05 15.61 1.26
N SER A 72 -12.74 15.85 1.24
CA SER A 72 -12.09 16.41 0.04
C SER A 72 -11.93 15.36 -1.07
N LEU A 73 -11.72 14.09 -0.73
CA LEU A 73 -11.48 13.01 -1.69
C LEU A 73 -12.76 12.42 -2.30
N TYR A 74 -13.89 12.43 -1.57
CA TYR A 74 -15.10 11.68 -1.94
C TYR A 74 -16.41 12.47 -1.84
N THR A 75 -16.39 13.74 -2.25
CA THR A 75 -17.60 14.56 -2.40
C THR A 75 -18.28 14.34 -3.74
#